data_AF-A0A355B8V4-F1
#
_entry.id   AF-A0A355B8V4-F1
#
_cell.length_a   1.000
_cell.length_b   1.000
_cell.length_c   1.000
_cell.angle_alpha   90.00
_cell.angle_beta   90.00
_cell.angle_gamma   90.00
#
_symmetry.space_group_name_H-M   'P 1'
#
loop_
_entity.id
_entity.type
_entity.pdbx_description
1 polymer ?
#
loop_
_entity_poly.entity_id
_entity_poly.type
_entity_poly.pdbx_seq_one_letter_code
_entity_poly.pdbx_strand_id
1 'polypeptide(L)'
;MFSNFWSMLGDWSMLRHFTVHLFADDALLYADGNSIEECYDKISTDSINLDEWFKMIKLKLNIDKTKCMCINDDLENNIVLNSQIIEKTNIIKYLGILIDSKLSFKDNFFCVILEKS
;
A
#
# COMPACT_ATOMS: atom_id res chain seq x y z
N MET A 1 11.84 14.49 21.15
CA MET A 1 12.40 13.15 20.83
C MET A 1 11.43 12.29 20.01
N PHE A 2 10.11 12.37 20.23
CA PHE A 2 9.11 11.67 19.39
C PHE A 2 8.74 12.37 18.06
N SER A 3 8.98 13.70 17.92
CA SER A 3 8.71 14.44 16.68
C SER A 3 9.58 13.98 15.51
N ASN A 4 10.82 13.58 15.81
CA ASN A 4 11.82 13.27 14.79
C ASN A 4 11.63 11.86 14.20
N PHE A 5 10.94 10.96 14.91
CA PHE A 5 10.66 9.62 14.42
C PHE A 5 9.59 9.64 13.33
N TRP A 6 8.50 10.39 13.56
CA TRP A 6 7.44 10.59 12.56
C TRP A 6 7.87 11.52 11.42
N SER A 7 8.75 12.51 11.67
CA SER A 7 9.31 13.32 10.58
C SER A 7 10.29 12.54 9.71
N MET A 8 11.03 11.59 10.28
CA MET A 8 11.97 10.73 9.55
C MET A 8 11.26 9.60 8.80
N LEU A 9 10.16 9.08 9.34
CA LEU A 9 9.25 8.17 8.64
C LEU A 9 8.33 8.88 7.65
N GLY A 10 8.12 10.19 7.79
CA GLY A 10 7.17 10.98 6.99
C GLY A 10 7.78 11.65 5.76
N ASP A 11 9.10 11.60 5.58
CA ASP A 11 9.76 12.11 4.38
C ASP A 11 9.65 11.09 3.24
N TRP A 12 8.46 11.03 2.65
CA TRP A 12 8.14 10.24 1.48
C TRP A 12 8.38 11.02 0.18
N SER A 13 9.19 12.08 0.19
CA SER A 13 9.41 12.95 -0.98
C SER A 13 9.96 12.22 -2.21
N MET A 14 10.50 11.02 -2.01
CA MET A 14 10.95 10.12 -3.08
C MET A 14 9.86 9.24 -3.69
N LEU A 15 8.69 9.12 -3.04
CA LEU A 15 7.51 8.45 -3.59
C LEU A 15 6.65 9.50 -4.27
N ARG A 16 6.60 9.48 -5.60
CA ARG A 16 5.92 10.53 -6.39
C ARG A 16 4.52 10.14 -6.81
N HIS A 17 4.20 8.85 -6.71
CA HIS A 17 2.99 8.25 -7.23
C HIS A 17 2.16 7.58 -6.13
N PHE A 18 2.80 7.06 -5.08
CA PHE A 18 2.08 6.53 -3.94
C PHE A 18 1.42 7.62 -3.11
N THR A 19 0.14 7.41 -2.83
CA THR A 19 -0.48 7.95 -1.63
C THR A 19 -0.19 6.99 -0.47
N VAL A 20 0.30 7.53 0.63
CA VAL A 20 0.72 6.76 1.82
C VAL A 20 -0.22 7.04 2.98
N HIS A 21 -0.80 5.98 3.54
CA HIS A 21 -1.53 6.03 4.80
C HIS A 21 -0.86 5.13 5.82
N LEU A 22 -0.52 5.71 6.97
CA LEU A 22 0.08 4.98 8.09
C LEU A 22 -0.94 4.90 9.21
N PHE A 23 -1.13 3.70 9.76
CA PHE A 23 -1.95 3.49 10.94
C PHE A 23 -1.24 2.53 11.89
N ALA A 24 -0.78 3.06 13.03
CA ALA A 24 0.06 2.32 13.96
C ALA A 24 1.28 1.69 13.26
N ASP A 25 1.35 0.36 13.20
CA ASP A 25 2.40 -0.42 12.54
C ASP A 25 2.07 -0.82 11.08
N ASP A 26 0.85 -0.57 10.62
CA ASP A 26 0.43 -0.88 9.25
C ASP A 26 0.63 0.33 8.31
N ALA A 27 1.04 0.03 7.08
CA ALA A 27 1.15 1.00 6.00
C ALA A 27 0.31 0.55 4.79
N LEU A 28 -0.54 1.44 4.30
CA LEU A 28 -1.25 1.30 3.03
C LEU A 28 -0.62 2.24 2.01
N LEU A 29 -0.14 1.67 0.91
CA LEU A 29 0.44 2.36 -0.23
C LEU A 29 -0.45 2.07 -1.44
N TYR A 30 -0.95 3.09 -2.11
CA TYR A 30 -1.70 2.90 -3.34
C TYR A 30 -1.39 4.00 -4.36
N ALA A 31 -1.54 3.66 -5.63
CA ALA A 31 -1.47 4.59 -6.75
C ALA A 31 -2.71 4.36 -7.62
N ASP A 32 -3.30 5.45 -8.11
CA ASP A 32 -4.38 5.43 -9.09
C ASP A 32 -3.87 5.78 -10.49
N GLY A 33 -4.67 5.50 -11.51
CA GLY A 33 -4.34 5.71 -12.90
C GLY A 33 -5.55 5.44 -13.79
N ASN A 34 -5.43 5.79 -15.06
CA ASN A 34 -6.51 5.61 -16.04
C ASN A 34 -6.46 4.23 -16.72
N SER A 35 -5.37 3.47 -16.53
CA SER A 35 -5.22 2.09 -16.99
C SER A 35 -4.40 1.26 -16.00
N ILE A 36 -4.49 -0.06 -16.12
CA ILE A 36 -3.73 -0.99 -15.28
C ILE A 36 -2.22 -0.86 -15.49
N GLU A 37 -1.80 -0.59 -16.73
CA GLU A 37 -0.39 -0.36 -17.08
C GLU A 37 0.13 0.92 -16.42
N GLU A 38 -0.65 2.01 -16.42
CA GLU A 38 -0.27 3.26 -15.75
C GLU A 38 -0.09 3.03 -14.23
N CYS A 39 -1.02 2.30 -13.61
CA CYS A 39 -0.91 1.94 -12.20
C CYS A 39 0.33 1.08 -11.93
N TYR A 40 0.59 0.09 -12.78
CA TYR A 40 1.75 -0.78 -12.65
C TYR A 40 3.07 -0.01 -12.77
N ASP A 41 3.19 0.88 -13.75
CA ASP A 41 4.39 1.68 -13.96
C ASP A 41 4.67 2.61 -12.77
N LYS A 42 3.61 3.24 -12.23
CA LYS A 42 3.67 4.07 -11.02
C LYS A 42 4.16 3.28 -9.82
N ILE A 43 3.50 2.15 -9.53
CA ILE A 43 3.81 1.28 -8.39
C ILE A 43 5.22 0.71 -8.51
N SER A 44 5.60 0.24 -9.69
CA SER A 44 6.93 -0.35 -9.94
C SER A 44 8.04 0.68 -9.74
N THR A 45 7.85 1.89 -10.27
CA THR A 45 8.80 3.00 -10.09
C THR A 45 8.98 3.35 -8.61
N ASP A 46 7.88 3.57 -7.89
CA ASP A 46 7.95 3.96 -6.49
C ASP A 46 8.39 2.81 -5.58
N SER A 47 8.14 1.54 -5.94
CA SER A 47 8.63 0.37 -5.18
C SER A 47 10.16 0.30 -5.14
N ILE A 48 10.83 0.69 -6.23
CA ILE A 48 12.30 0.79 -6.26
C ILE A 48 12.79 1.85 -5.26
N ASN A 49 12.14 3.02 -5.25
CA ASN A 49 12.48 4.08 -4.31
C ASN A 49 12.19 3.65 -2.86
N LEU A 50 11.06 2.98 -2.63
CA LEU A 50 10.66 2.46 -1.32
C LEU A 50 11.73 1.49 -0.76
N ASP A 51 12.28 0.62 -1.60
CA ASP A 51 13.35 -0.31 -1.23
C ASP A 51 14.64 0.39 -0.80
N GLU A 52 15.05 1.41 -1.55
CA GLU A 52 16.22 2.21 -1.21
C GLU A 52 16.03 2.95 0.11
N TRP A 53 14.83 3.49 0.33
CA TRP A 53 14.49 4.17 1.56
C TRP A 53 14.55 3.22 2.77
N PHE A 54 13.91 2.05 2.69
CA PHE A 54 13.93 1.06 3.76
C PHE A 54 15.36 0.64 4.13
N LYS A 55 16.23 0.47 3.13
CA LYS A 55 17.66 0.19 3.35
C LYS A 55 18.36 1.33 4.07
N MET A 56 18.09 2.57 3.67
CA MET A 56 18.68 3.77 4.29
C MET A 56 18.31 3.90 5.78
N ILE A 57 17.03 3.70 6.11
CA ILE A 57 16.54 3.80 7.50
C ILE A 57 16.70 2.50 8.32
N LYS A 58 17.30 1.46 7.72
CA LYS A 58 17.53 0.13 8.33
C LYS A 58 16.25 -0.54 8.84
N LEU A 59 15.13 -0.28 8.18
CA LEU A 59 13.84 -0.87 8.53
C LEU A 59 13.61 -2.08 7.63
N LYS A 60 13.22 -3.21 8.23
CA LYS A 60 12.96 -4.45 7.51
C LYS A 60 11.45 -4.63 7.37
N LEU A 61 10.96 -4.51 6.14
CA LEU A 61 9.59 -4.86 5.80
C LEU A 61 9.38 -6.36 5.94
N ASN A 62 8.25 -6.78 6.50
CA ASN A 62 7.86 -8.18 6.59
C ASN A 62 7.11 -8.59 5.32
N ILE A 63 7.87 -9.03 4.31
CA ILE A 63 7.33 -9.38 2.98
C ILE A 63 6.24 -10.46 3.07
N ASP A 64 6.35 -11.43 3.98
CA ASP A 64 5.36 -12.50 4.14
C ASP A 64 3.97 -11.95 4.55
N LYS A 65 3.96 -10.80 5.24
CA LYS A 65 2.74 -10.09 5.63
C LYS A 65 2.30 -9.03 4.62
N THR A 66 3.18 -8.62 3.71
CA THR A 66 2.87 -7.62 2.69
C THR A 66 2.08 -8.27 1.56
N LYS A 67 0.92 -7.69 1.26
CA LYS A 67 0.04 -8.15 0.20
C LYS A 67 -0.22 -7.02 -0.77
N CYS A 68 -0.40 -7.37 -2.04
CA CYS A 68 -0.85 -6.45 -3.08
C CYS A 68 -2.22 -6.90 -3.60
N MET A 69 -3.06 -5.94 -3.96
CA MET A 69 -4.35 -6.17 -4.58
C MET A 69 -4.58 -5.09 -5.63
N CYS A 70 -5.11 -5.47 -6.78
CA CYS A 70 -5.61 -4.53 -7.77
C CYS A 70 -7.12 -4.39 -7.62
N ILE A 71 -7.65 -3.18 -7.79
CA ILE A 71 -9.08 -2.90 -7.74
C ILE A 71 -9.63 -2.85 -9.17
N ASN A 72 -10.78 -3.47 -9.39
CA ASN A 72 -11.53 -3.49 -10.65
C ASN A 72 -10.81 -4.11 -11.87
N ASP A 73 -9.64 -4.69 -11.67
CA ASP A 73 -8.87 -5.38 -12.72
C ASP A 73 -7.91 -6.40 -12.10
N ASP A 74 -7.31 -7.25 -12.93
CA ASP A 74 -6.26 -8.18 -12.54
C ASP A 74 -4.89 -7.65 -12.94
N LEU A 75 -3.97 -7.59 -11.97
CA LEU A 75 -2.59 -7.26 -12.26
C LEU A 75 -1.85 -8.52 -12.71
N GLU A 76 -1.57 -8.67 -14.00
CA GLU A 76 -0.78 -9.81 -14.51
C GLU A 76 0.67 -9.74 -14.03
N ASN A 77 1.27 -8.54 -14.08
CA ASN A 77 2.67 -8.33 -13.74
C ASN A 77 2.94 -8.43 -12.24
N ASN A 78 4.08 -8.99 -11.86
CA ASN A 78 4.49 -9.09 -10.46
C ASN A 78 5.06 -7.76 -9.98
N ILE A 79 4.64 -7.33 -8.78
CA ILE A 79 5.27 -6.22 -8.08
C ILE A 79 6.41 -6.79 -7.24
N VAL A 80 7.59 -6.17 -7.38
CA VAL A 80 8.78 -6.54 -6.65
C VAL A 80 9.05 -5.48 -5.59
N LEU A 81 9.22 -5.94 -4.36
CA LEU A 81 9.60 -5.11 -3.23
C LEU A 81 10.59 -5.87 -2.35
N ASN A 82 11.61 -5.17 -1.89
CA ASN A 82 12.80 -5.65 -1.21
C ASN A 82 13.45 -6.83 -1.93
N SER A 83 13.53 -6.74 -3.27
CA SER A 83 13.99 -7.83 -4.16
C SER A 83 13.19 -9.14 -4.05
N GLN A 84 11.94 -9.08 -3.57
CA GLN A 84 11.04 -10.22 -3.46
C GLN A 84 9.71 -9.90 -4.16
N ILE A 85 9.06 -10.92 -4.72
CA ILE A 85 7.74 -10.77 -5.32
C ILE A 85 6.71 -10.69 -4.21
N ILE A 86 5.90 -9.62 -4.18
CA ILE A 86 4.80 -9.49 -3.22
C ILE A 86 3.68 -10.45 -3.61
N GLU A 87 3.07 -11.10 -2.62
CA GLU A 87 1.90 -11.93 -2.84
C GLU A 87 0.70 -11.08 -3.28
N LYS A 88 0.05 -11.51 -4.37
CA LYS A 88 -1.21 -10.95 -4.84
C LYS A 88 -2.39 -11.63 -4.16
N THR A 89 -3.37 -10.84 -3.73
CA THR A 89 -4.62 -11.34 -3.14
C THR A 89 -5.80 -10.55 -3.68
N ASN A 90 -6.98 -11.17 -3.67
CA ASN A 90 -8.24 -10.52 -4.01
C ASN A 90 -8.97 -9.95 -2.78
N ILE A 91 -8.44 -10.20 -1.58
CA ILE A 91 -9.02 -9.73 -0.32
C ILE A 91 -7.88 -9.31 0.62
N ILE A 92 -7.98 -8.09 1.16
CA ILE A 92 -7.07 -7.56 2.18
C ILE A 92 -7.88 -7.13 3.40
N LYS A 93 -7.38 -7.43 4.61
CA LYS A 93 -7.92 -6.87 5.85
C LYS A 93 -7.20 -5.56 6.15
N TYR A 94 -7.93 -4.45 6.19
CA TYR A 94 -7.40 -3.13 6.54
C TYR A 94 -8.28 -2.46 7.59
N LEU A 95 -7.70 -2.04 8.71
CA LEU A 95 -8.41 -1.42 9.85
C LEU A 95 -9.62 -2.24 10.36
N GLY A 96 -9.54 -3.56 10.25
CA GLY A 96 -10.63 -4.47 10.66
C GLY A 96 -11.69 -4.73 9.59
N ILE A 97 -11.64 -4.06 8.44
CA ILE A 97 -12.56 -4.23 7.31
C ILE A 97 -11.90 -5.14 6.27
N LEU A 98 -12.66 -6.10 5.72
CA LEU A 98 -12.24 -6.87 4.55
C LEU A 98 -12.55 -6.07 3.29
N ILE A 99 -11.52 -5.75 2.51
CA ILE A 99 -11.64 -5.05 1.23
C ILE A 99 -11.36 -6.07 0.14
N ASP A 100 -12.36 -6.35 -0.70
CA ASP A 100 -12.21 -7.20 -1.87
C ASP A 100 -11.85 -6.38 -3.12
N SER A 101 -11.24 -7.03 -4.12
CA SER A 101 -10.79 -6.40 -5.37
C SER A 101 -11.92 -5.74 -6.18
N LYS A 102 -13.18 -6.06 -5.91
CA LYS A 102 -14.36 -5.46 -6.55
C LYS A 102 -15.04 -4.40 -5.69
N LEU A 103 -14.48 -4.08 -4.52
CA LEU A 103 -15.06 -3.19 -3.51
C LEU A 103 -16.53 -3.51 -3.22
N SER A 104 -16.87 -4.80 -3.24
CA SER A 104 -18.26 -5.26 -3.09
C SER A 104 -18.69 -5.36 -1.63
N PHE A 105 -17.74 -5.49 -0.70
CA PHE A 105 -17.93 -5.61 0.74
C PHE A 105 -18.89 -6.73 1.17
N LYS A 106 -19.11 -7.74 0.32
CA LYS A 106 -20.11 -8.81 0.53
C LYS A 106 -19.89 -9.59 1.82
N ASP A 107 -18.63 -9.76 2.24
CA ASP A 107 -18.27 -10.51 3.44
C ASP A 107 -18.24 -9.65 4.70
N ASN A 108 -18.76 -8.42 4.64
CA ASN A 108 -18.77 -7.53 5.76
C ASN A 108 -20.18 -7.03 6.10
N PHE A 109 -20.43 -6.87 7.40
CA PHE A 109 -21.67 -6.32 7.95
C PHE A 109 -21.32 -5.18 8.90
N PHE A 110 -21.61 -3.94 8.50
CA PHE A 110 -21.31 -2.76 9.31
C PHE A 110 -22.43 -1.71 9.29
N CYS A 111 -22.54 -0.97 10.39
CA CYS A 111 -23.27 0.29 10.48
C CYS A 111 -22.22 1.42 10.56
N VAL A 112 -22.29 2.39 9.65
CA VAL A 112 -21.29 3.46 9.56
C VAL A 112 -21.96 4.79 9.93
N ILE A 113 -21.32 5.53 10.84
CA ILE A 113 -21.69 6.92 11.14
C ILE A 113 -20.55 7.79 10.62
N LEU A 114 -20.87 8.70 9.71
CA LEU A 114 -19.91 9.66 9.15
C LEU A 114 -20.26 11.04 9.67
N GLU A 115 -19.29 11.69 10.30
CA GLU A 115 -19.36 13.13 10.55
C GLU A 115 -18.91 13.85 9.27
N LYS A 116 -19.80 14.63 8.67
CA LYS A 116 -19.47 15.42 7.49
C LYS A 116 -18.68 16.65 7.95
N SER A 117 -17.42 16.73 7.55
CA SER A 117 -16.60 17.95 7.63
C SER A 117 -17.11 19.01 6.65
#